data_AF-A0A9R0CVE4-F1
#
_entry.id   AF-A0A9R0CVE4-F1
#
_cell.length_a   1.000
_cell.length_b   1.000
_cell.length_c   1.000
_cell.angle_alpha   90.00
_cell.angle_beta   90.00
_cell.angle_gamma   90.00
#
_symmetry.space_group_name_H-M   'P 1'
#
loop_
_entity.id
_entity.type
_entity.pdbx_description
1 polymer ?
#
loop_
_entity_poly.entity_id
_entity_poly.type
_entity_poly.pdbx_seq_one_letter_code
_entity_poly.pdbx_strand_id
1 'polypeptide(L)'
;MQVPNFIVILGNRRNLIFKVSIVINFVVLFYVAMHYSGNSAPGAEWVPVTADGSERSAEIKYLRDEEREFANFTEASMRKLTEFTSQKVAMTTMSTVNKTASSTASDVEKNVSAVPSEANILDEEPYDENVLTNSTLVALKAILGCKDKDFFPETLQRGEYWVLKNYVRANHGPILCHETITTTTHGGFEFLDNLVPLVERWMAPISLAIHAPGTDMLPSVNSIRYLRDCTGHDLVQQYVTFHIFFSNKHIPDHIPNPDEFLKTPYNCSLPVPYAVNSSTTYKEKTNLLYPVNVGRNIARAAALTHYVLPLDIELYPSPYLVPQFLNMIARNEPPLSTSNKPRVFPLSLFEIDKQYNPPQTKLELQGMLKNKTAIPFHKYVCPTCHNIPNGSEWMAKPETPLMEVFYVGKREGKFSHWEPIFIGTHSDAYYDDRLSWEGKKDKMTQAYIFCAKDYEFMILSNAFLVHKPGIKYYKANPKRDKYASKQASFVNNVIKKELKKIFGSKPGCVL
;
A
#
# COMPACT_ATOMS: atom_id res chain seq x y z
N MET A 1 -16.69 -36.85 -86.50
CA MET A 1 -17.40 -36.19 -85.39
C MET A 1 -16.36 -35.45 -84.56
N GLN A 2 -16.30 -34.13 -84.69
CA GLN A 2 -15.39 -33.25 -83.93
C GLN A 2 -15.94 -33.00 -82.53
N VAL A 3 -15.09 -33.15 -81.51
CA VAL A 3 -15.35 -32.69 -80.14
C VAL A 3 -14.52 -31.42 -79.92
N PRO A 4 -15.05 -30.33 -79.33
CA PRO A 4 -14.38 -29.02 -79.33
C PRO A 4 -13.33 -28.88 -78.22
N ASN A 5 -12.26 -28.16 -78.53
CA ASN A 5 -11.11 -27.79 -77.68
C ASN A 5 -11.42 -26.82 -76.52
N PHE A 6 -12.53 -26.98 -75.78
CA PHE A 6 -12.91 -26.05 -74.71
C PHE A 6 -12.64 -26.52 -73.27
N ILE A 7 -12.14 -27.75 -73.08
CA ILE A 7 -11.94 -28.34 -71.73
C ILE A 7 -10.47 -28.35 -71.25
N VAL A 8 -9.52 -27.87 -72.06
CA VAL A 8 -8.09 -27.82 -71.64
C VAL A 8 -7.69 -26.45 -71.05
N ILE A 9 -8.49 -25.39 -71.24
CA ILE A 9 -8.11 -24.02 -70.83
C ILE A 9 -8.53 -23.69 -69.38
N LEU A 10 -9.53 -24.38 -68.81
CA LEU A 10 -10.03 -24.11 -67.45
C LEU A 10 -9.19 -24.75 -66.33
N GLY A 11 -8.52 -25.88 -66.59
CA GLY A 11 -7.60 -26.52 -65.63
C GLY A 11 -6.29 -25.75 -65.43
N ASN A 12 -5.84 -25.03 -66.46
CA ASN A 12 -4.57 -24.30 -66.41
C ASN A 12 -4.68 -22.93 -65.71
N ARG A 13 -5.86 -22.29 -65.75
CA ARG A 13 -6.10 -21.01 -65.05
C ARG A 13 -6.25 -21.16 -63.54
N ARG A 14 -6.89 -22.23 -63.05
CA ARG A 14 -6.99 -22.51 -61.60
C ARG A 14 -5.62 -22.82 -60.98
N ASN A 15 -4.78 -23.59 -61.68
CA ASN A 15 -3.41 -23.86 -61.27
C ASN A 15 -2.52 -22.61 -61.29
N LEU A 16 -2.72 -21.70 -62.26
CA LEU A 16 -2.00 -20.43 -62.30
C LEU A 16 -2.42 -19.50 -61.14
N ILE A 17 -3.72 -19.38 -60.86
CA ILE A 17 -4.22 -18.55 -59.75
C ILE A 17 -3.74 -19.08 -58.39
N PHE A 18 -3.72 -20.40 -58.21
CA PHE A 18 -3.21 -21.00 -56.96
C PHE A 18 -1.69 -20.79 -56.81
N LYS A 19 -0.92 -20.92 -57.89
CA LYS A 19 0.53 -20.66 -57.88
C LYS A 19 0.86 -19.18 -57.67
N VAL A 20 0.09 -18.28 -58.29
CA VAL A 20 0.23 -16.82 -58.10
C VAL A 20 -0.14 -16.41 -56.67
N SER A 21 -1.18 -17.00 -56.08
CA SER A 21 -1.57 -16.75 -54.68
C SER A 21 -0.49 -17.21 -53.68
N ILE A 22 0.14 -18.36 -53.93
CA ILE A 22 1.24 -18.86 -53.11
C ILE A 22 2.46 -17.93 -53.22
N VAL A 23 2.83 -17.54 -54.44
CA VAL A 23 3.95 -16.62 -54.66
C VAL A 23 3.70 -15.25 -54.03
N ILE A 24 2.49 -14.70 -54.14
CA ILE A 24 2.14 -13.42 -53.49
C ILE A 24 2.22 -13.53 -51.97
N ASN A 25 1.72 -14.61 -51.37
CA ASN A 25 1.84 -14.82 -49.91
C ASN A 25 3.29 -14.94 -49.46
N PHE A 26 4.14 -15.63 -50.23
CA PHE A 26 5.58 -15.69 -49.94
C PHE A 26 6.27 -14.34 -50.12
N VAL A 27 5.93 -13.56 -51.15
CA VAL A 27 6.47 -12.20 -51.36
C VAL A 27 6.04 -11.26 -50.22
N VAL A 28 4.80 -11.36 -49.74
CA VAL A 28 4.32 -10.58 -48.59
C VAL A 28 5.03 -11.01 -47.30
N LEU A 29 5.21 -12.32 -47.06
CA LEU A 29 5.98 -12.83 -45.92
C LEU A 29 7.45 -12.41 -45.97
N PHE A 30 8.09 -12.44 -47.14
CA PHE A 30 9.46 -11.95 -47.32
C PHE A 30 9.55 -10.43 -47.20
N TYR A 31 8.57 -9.67 -47.68
CA TYR A 31 8.52 -8.22 -47.53
C TYR A 31 8.36 -7.82 -46.05
N VAL A 32 7.48 -8.50 -45.31
CA VAL A 32 7.31 -8.32 -43.87
C VAL A 32 8.57 -8.75 -43.11
N ALA A 33 9.19 -9.86 -43.48
CA ALA A 33 10.43 -10.32 -42.88
C ALA A 33 11.59 -9.35 -43.14
N MET A 34 11.74 -8.82 -44.36
CA MET A 34 12.77 -7.82 -44.69
C MET A 34 12.53 -6.47 -44.01
N HIS A 35 11.27 -6.06 -43.82
CA HIS A 35 10.95 -4.85 -43.06
C HIS A 35 11.06 -5.01 -41.54
N TYR A 36 11.01 -6.24 -41.02
CA TYR A 36 11.31 -6.54 -39.61
C TYR A 36 12.78 -6.90 -39.36
N SER A 37 13.53 -7.32 -40.37
CA SER A 37 14.97 -7.63 -40.27
C SER A 37 15.89 -6.48 -40.67
N GLY A 38 15.35 -5.33 -41.08
CA GLY A 38 16.09 -4.19 -41.60
C GLY A 38 15.65 -2.86 -40.98
N ASN A 39 15.86 -2.68 -39.69
CA ASN A 39 15.91 -1.34 -39.08
C ASN A 39 16.87 -1.32 -37.88
N SER A 40 18.13 -1.58 -38.17
CA SER A 40 19.25 -1.14 -37.33
C SER A 40 19.34 0.38 -37.47
N ALA A 41 18.93 1.13 -36.44
CA ALA A 41 19.33 2.53 -36.35
C ALA A 41 20.87 2.60 -36.21
N PRO A 42 21.56 3.46 -36.97
CA PRO A 42 23.02 3.50 -36.98
C PRO A 42 23.57 4.28 -35.78
N GLY A 43 24.65 3.77 -35.18
CA GLY A 43 25.47 4.51 -34.22
C GLY A 43 25.43 4.00 -32.78
N ALA A 44 25.88 2.77 -32.55
CA ALA A 44 26.46 2.38 -31.26
C ALA A 44 27.62 1.42 -31.56
N GLU A 45 28.83 1.98 -31.58
CA GLU A 45 30.07 1.21 -31.61
C GLU A 45 30.16 0.39 -30.33
N TRP A 46 30.32 -0.93 -30.48
CA TRP A 46 30.48 -1.84 -29.36
C TRP A 46 31.84 -1.62 -28.71
N VAL A 47 31.88 -0.94 -27.56
CA VAL A 47 33.07 -0.92 -26.71
C VAL A 47 33.09 -2.22 -25.90
N PRO A 48 34.15 -3.04 -25.98
CA PRO A 48 34.25 -4.25 -25.17
C PRO A 48 34.40 -3.85 -23.70
N VAL A 49 33.49 -4.34 -22.86
CA VAL A 49 33.57 -4.23 -21.41
C VAL A 49 34.80 -5.00 -20.94
N THR A 50 35.76 -4.30 -20.33
CA THR A 50 36.90 -4.92 -19.66
C THR A 50 36.44 -5.69 -18.42
N ALA A 51 37.20 -6.73 -18.06
CA ALA A 51 36.87 -7.73 -17.05
C ALA A 51 36.81 -7.23 -15.59
N ASP A 52 36.71 -5.92 -15.36
CA ASP A 52 36.69 -5.29 -14.03
C ASP A 52 35.41 -4.50 -13.70
N GLY A 53 34.44 -4.40 -14.62
CA GLY A 53 33.01 -4.19 -14.30
C GLY A 53 32.68 -3.02 -13.34
N SER A 54 33.31 -1.86 -13.49
CA SER A 54 33.06 -0.70 -12.61
C SER A 54 32.15 0.36 -13.22
N GLU A 55 30.84 0.27 -12.95
CA GLU A 55 29.99 1.44 -12.76
C GLU A 55 29.39 1.37 -11.35
N ARG A 56 30.18 1.81 -10.37
CA ARG A 56 29.85 1.88 -8.94
C ARG A 56 29.76 3.32 -8.44
N SER A 57 29.38 4.26 -9.31
CA SER A 57 29.61 5.69 -9.10
C SER A 57 28.38 6.50 -8.66
N ALA A 58 27.16 5.94 -8.69
CA ALA A 58 25.97 6.67 -8.24
C ALA A 58 25.73 6.55 -6.72
N GLU A 59 25.78 5.34 -6.14
CA GLU A 59 25.43 5.14 -4.72
C GLU A 59 26.53 5.56 -3.72
N ILE A 60 27.81 5.44 -4.10
CA ILE A 60 28.93 5.80 -3.22
C ILE A 60 29.11 7.33 -3.12
N LYS A 61 28.70 8.09 -4.14
CA LYS A 61 28.81 9.55 -4.14
C LYS A 61 27.85 10.18 -3.12
N TYR A 62 26.65 9.62 -2.96
CA TYR A 62 25.68 10.05 -1.95
C TYR A 62 26.16 9.81 -0.52
N LEU A 63 26.75 8.64 -0.24
CA LEU A 63 27.27 8.33 1.10
C LEU A 63 28.42 9.26 1.52
N ARG A 64 29.28 9.64 0.56
CA ARG A 64 30.44 10.48 0.84
C ARG A 64 30.06 11.97 0.97
N ASP A 65 29.03 12.43 0.27
CA ASP A 65 28.48 13.78 0.45
C ASP A 65 27.70 13.89 1.78
N GLU A 66 27.03 12.83 2.25
CA GLU A 66 26.36 12.79 3.57
C GLU A 66 27.35 12.81 4.75
N GLU A 67 28.48 12.08 4.68
CA GLU A 67 29.53 12.15 5.71
C GLU A 67 30.11 13.58 5.81
N ARG A 68 30.19 14.29 4.68
CA ARG A 68 30.72 15.65 4.61
C ARG A 68 29.71 16.69 5.09
N GLU A 69 28.43 16.53 4.78
CA GLU A 69 27.36 17.41 5.31
C GLU A 69 27.10 17.17 6.81
N PHE A 70 27.16 15.93 7.29
CA PHE A 70 27.01 15.61 8.71
C PHE A 70 28.18 16.13 9.55
N ALA A 71 29.42 16.07 9.04
CA ALA A 71 30.59 16.69 9.66
C ALA A 71 30.46 18.23 9.72
N ASN A 72 30.01 18.86 8.62
CA ASN A 72 29.81 20.31 8.59
C ASN A 72 28.66 20.77 9.51
N PHE A 73 27.59 19.98 9.64
CA PHE A 73 26.45 20.28 10.52
C PHE A 73 26.81 20.16 12.01
N THR A 74 27.64 19.17 12.37
CA THR A 74 28.15 18.99 13.73
C THR A 74 29.15 20.09 14.10
N GLU A 75 30.03 20.50 13.18
CA GLU A 75 30.96 21.61 13.42
C GLU A 75 30.24 22.97 13.54
N ALA A 76 29.22 23.23 12.71
CA ALA A 76 28.39 24.44 12.80
C ALA A 76 27.56 24.49 14.09
N SER A 77 27.02 23.35 14.54
CA SER A 77 26.29 23.27 15.82
C SER A 77 27.21 23.43 17.04
N MET A 78 28.44 22.90 16.98
CA MET A 78 29.45 23.08 18.04
C MET A 78 29.95 24.53 18.13
N ARG A 79 30.10 25.23 16.99
CA ARG A 79 30.39 26.68 16.98
C ARG A 79 29.24 27.52 17.53
N LYS A 80 28.00 27.16 17.22
CA LYS A 80 26.82 27.86 17.74
C LYS A 80 26.62 27.66 19.24
N LEU A 81 27.02 26.51 19.79
CA LEU A 81 26.95 26.22 21.22
C LEU A 81 28.05 26.94 22.03
N THR A 82 29.22 27.15 21.41
CA THR A 82 30.34 27.90 22.02
C THR A 82 30.14 29.42 21.97
N GLU A 83 29.40 29.94 20.99
CA GLU A 83 28.98 31.35 20.94
C GLU A 83 27.88 31.70 21.96
N PHE A 84 27.00 30.75 22.31
CA PHE A 84 25.94 30.95 23.30
C PHE A 84 26.38 30.85 24.76
N THR A 85 27.60 30.39 25.04
CA THR A 85 28.13 30.22 26.41
C THR A 85 29.09 31.33 26.86
N SER A 86 29.27 32.38 26.07
CA SER A 86 30.11 33.54 26.43
C SER A 86 29.35 34.87 26.35
N GLN A 87 28.27 35.04 27.12
CA GLN A 87 27.79 36.38 27.49
C GLN A 87 27.47 36.45 29.00
N LYS A 88 28.26 37.29 29.69
CA LYS A 88 28.25 37.59 31.13
C LYS A 88 26.92 38.22 31.57
N VAL A 89 26.39 37.75 32.72
CA VAL A 89 25.39 38.46 33.53
C VAL A 89 26.12 39.32 34.57
N ALA A 90 25.71 40.59 34.71
CA ALA A 90 26.09 41.48 35.79
C ALA A 90 24.90 41.70 36.74
N MET A 91 25.18 41.68 38.05
CA MET A 91 24.25 41.95 39.16
C MET A 91 23.94 43.44 39.30
N THR A 92 22.70 43.80 39.68
CA THR A 92 22.42 44.99 40.50
C THR A 92 21.17 44.80 41.36
N THR A 93 21.11 45.58 42.44
CA THR A 93 20.53 45.39 43.77
C THR A 93 19.11 45.94 44.01
N MET A 94 18.46 45.33 45.00
CA MET A 94 17.34 45.73 45.90
C MET A 94 16.54 47.05 45.70
N SER A 95 15.22 46.95 45.89
CA SER A 95 14.46 47.83 46.82
C SER A 95 13.14 47.20 47.31
N THR A 96 12.89 47.41 48.60
CA THR A 96 11.78 47.01 49.49
C THR A 96 10.47 47.78 49.24
N VAL A 97 9.29 47.23 49.63
CA VAL A 97 8.22 47.85 50.48
C VAL A 97 6.99 46.89 50.63
N ASN A 98 6.88 46.27 51.80
CA ASN A 98 5.75 46.24 52.77
C ASN A 98 4.24 46.31 52.37
N LYS A 99 3.52 45.22 52.76
CA LYS A 99 2.49 45.11 53.83
C LYS A 99 0.97 45.27 53.57
N THR A 100 0.27 44.22 54.04
CA THR A 100 -0.97 44.13 54.85
C THR A 100 -2.36 43.93 54.23
N ALA A 101 -3.10 43.09 54.96
CA ALA A 101 -4.39 42.45 54.72
C ALA A 101 -5.61 43.24 55.25
N SER A 102 -6.81 42.66 55.03
CA SER A 102 -8.02 42.59 55.90
C SER A 102 -9.30 42.89 55.09
N SER A 103 -10.22 41.92 54.93
CA SER A 103 -11.57 41.77 55.59
C SER A 103 -12.53 42.95 55.32
N THR A 104 -13.82 42.79 55.02
CA THR A 104 -14.90 42.11 55.77
C THR A 104 -16.17 41.95 54.91
N ALA A 105 -17.06 41.06 55.37
CA ALA A 105 -18.40 40.76 54.86
C ALA A 105 -19.49 41.76 55.31
N SER A 106 -20.65 41.77 54.64
CA SER A 106 -21.99 41.82 55.27
C SER A 106 -23.13 41.54 54.27
N ASP A 107 -24.05 40.69 54.72
CA ASP A 107 -25.32 40.25 54.12
C ASP A 107 -26.41 41.33 54.05
N VAL A 108 -27.45 41.14 53.19
CA VAL A 108 -28.89 41.22 53.54
C VAL A 108 -29.75 40.55 52.44
N GLU A 109 -30.71 39.73 52.88
CA GLU A 109 -31.75 38.97 52.18
C GLU A 109 -32.85 39.81 51.47
N LYS A 110 -33.46 39.30 50.38
CA LYS A 110 -34.76 38.52 50.35
C LYS A 110 -35.65 38.73 49.10
N ASN A 111 -36.08 37.58 48.58
CA ASN A 111 -37.38 37.21 47.96
C ASN A 111 -37.71 37.39 46.46
N VAL A 112 -37.64 36.24 45.77
CA VAL A 112 -38.67 35.52 44.97
C VAL A 112 -39.39 36.26 43.83
N SER A 113 -39.08 35.84 42.60
CA SER A 113 -40.10 35.45 41.60
C SER A 113 -39.53 34.37 40.67
N ALA A 114 -40.39 33.41 40.34
CA ALA A 114 -40.07 32.12 39.73
C ALA A 114 -40.07 32.16 38.20
N VAL A 115 -39.09 31.48 37.58
CA VAL A 115 -39.20 30.79 36.29
C VAL A 115 -38.22 29.61 36.34
N PRO A 116 -38.64 28.33 36.19
CA PRO A 116 -37.70 27.25 35.97
C PRO A 116 -37.31 27.27 34.49
N SER A 117 -36.13 27.80 34.19
CA SER A 117 -35.44 27.41 32.96
C SER A 117 -34.85 26.03 33.21
N GLU A 118 -35.51 25.00 32.72
CA GLU A 118 -34.90 23.69 32.47
C GLU A 118 -33.73 23.90 31.49
N ALA A 119 -32.56 24.20 32.04
CA ALA A 119 -31.32 23.91 31.37
C ALA A 119 -31.23 22.39 31.33
N ASN A 120 -31.67 21.81 30.20
CA ASN A 120 -31.18 20.50 29.78
C ASN A 120 -29.65 20.62 29.70
N ILE A 121 -28.98 20.31 30.80
CA ILE A 121 -27.62 19.84 30.79
C ILE A 121 -27.71 18.51 30.03
N LEU A 122 -27.58 18.60 28.71
CA LEU A 122 -27.18 17.44 27.93
C LEU A 122 -25.83 17.05 28.54
N ASP A 123 -25.83 15.97 29.32
CA ASP A 123 -24.61 15.28 29.66
C ASP A 123 -23.87 15.05 28.34
N GLU A 124 -22.82 15.83 28.08
CA GLU A 124 -21.91 15.57 26.97
C GLU A 124 -21.32 14.19 27.24
N GLU A 125 -21.84 13.17 26.56
CA GLU A 125 -21.22 11.85 26.58
C GLU A 125 -19.74 12.04 26.26
N PRO A 126 -18.82 11.46 27.06
CA PRO A 126 -17.40 11.62 26.82
C PRO A 126 -17.08 11.13 25.40
N TYR A 127 -16.55 12.03 24.58
CA TYR A 127 -16.23 11.75 23.19
C TYR A 127 -15.14 10.66 23.10
N ASP A 128 -15.53 9.46 22.66
CA ASP A 128 -14.62 8.35 22.42
C ASP A 128 -14.24 8.27 20.93
N GLU A 129 -13.01 8.68 20.61
CA GLU A 129 -12.46 8.65 19.25
C GLU A 129 -12.38 7.21 18.68
N ASN A 130 -12.45 6.18 19.53
CA ASN A 130 -12.37 4.77 19.14
C ASN A 130 -13.72 4.18 18.72
N VAL A 131 -14.81 4.95 18.74
CA VAL A 131 -16.15 4.49 18.34
C VAL A 131 -16.73 5.42 17.28
N LEU A 132 -17.46 4.85 16.32
CA LEU A 132 -18.24 5.60 15.35
C LEU A 132 -19.66 5.80 15.86
N THR A 133 -20.05 7.05 16.07
CA THR A 133 -21.42 7.41 16.45
C THR A 133 -22.32 7.52 15.21
N ASN A 134 -23.63 7.47 15.43
CA ASN A 134 -24.58 7.69 14.34
C ASN A 134 -24.42 9.09 13.70
N SER A 135 -24.07 10.12 14.49
CA SER A 135 -23.80 11.47 13.96
C SER A 135 -22.58 11.48 13.04
N THR A 136 -21.49 10.79 13.41
CA THR A 136 -20.32 10.58 12.54
C THR A 136 -20.74 9.90 11.23
N LEU A 137 -21.52 8.82 11.29
CA LEU A 137 -21.96 8.09 10.09
C LEU A 137 -22.84 8.94 9.16
N VAL A 138 -23.74 9.76 9.72
CA VAL A 138 -24.56 10.71 8.94
C VAL A 138 -23.70 11.78 8.26
N ALA A 139 -22.72 12.33 8.98
CA ALA A 139 -21.78 13.30 8.42
C ALA A 139 -20.95 12.68 7.27
N LEU A 140 -20.42 11.47 7.46
CA LEU A 140 -19.68 10.75 6.44
C LEU A 140 -20.53 10.47 5.20
N LYS A 141 -21.78 10.05 5.39
CA LYS A 141 -22.71 9.83 4.28
C LYS A 141 -22.92 11.10 3.44
N ALA A 142 -23.05 12.25 4.10
CA ALA A 142 -23.23 13.54 3.45
C ALA A 142 -21.96 14.01 2.70
N ILE A 143 -20.78 13.83 3.30
CA ILE A 143 -19.51 14.33 2.75
C ILE A 143 -18.98 13.43 1.62
N LEU A 144 -19.08 12.11 1.76
CA LEU A 144 -18.43 11.17 0.85
C LEU A 144 -19.22 10.93 -0.44
N GLY A 145 -20.55 10.98 -0.40
CA GLY A 145 -21.41 10.72 -1.57
C GLY A 145 -21.09 9.42 -2.30
N CYS A 146 -20.56 8.42 -1.57
CA CYS A 146 -20.11 7.17 -2.15
C CYS A 146 -21.30 6.27 -2.52
N LYS A 147 -21.02 5.26 -3.36
CA LYS A 147 -22.04 4.30 -3.80
C LYS A 147 -21.72 2.93 -3.23
N ASP A 148 -22.75 2.31 -2.65
CA ASP A 148 -22.70 0.94 -2.20
C ASP A 148 -22.46 -0.01 -3.37
N LYS A 149 -21.86 -1.16 -3.08
CA LYS A 149 -21.51 -2.17 -4.07
C LYS A 149 -21.97 -3.54 -3.62
N ASP A 150 -22.39 -4.34 -4.59
CA ASP A 150 -22.62 -5.76 -4.37
C ASP A 150 -21.30 -6.53 -4.29
N PHE A 151 -21.33 -7.65 -3.57
CA PHE A 151 -20.17 -8.50 -3.33
C PHE A 151 -20.42 -9.97 -3.68
N PHE A 152 -21.21 -10.20 -4.73
CA PHE A 152 -21.48 -11.53 -5.25
C PHE A 152 -20.19 -12.23 -5.72
N PRO A 153 -20.10 -13.57 -5.60
CA PRO A 153 -19.05 -14.37 -6.25
C PRO A 153 -19.05 -14.14 -7.76
N GLU A 154 -17.86 -13.96 -8.33
CA GLU A 154 -17.68 -13.70 -9.76
C GLU A 154 -16.40 -14.37 -10.25
N THR A 155 -16.46 -15.05 -11.40
CA THR A 155 -15.27 -15.51 -12.11
C THR A 155 -15.02 -14.61 -13.31
N LEU A 156 -13.86 -13.95 -13.35
CA LEU A 156 -13.53 -12.98 -14.38
C LEU A 156 -12.09 -13.12 -14.85
N GLN A 157 -11.80 -12.54 -16.02
CA GLN A 157 -10.45 -12.46 -16.57
C GLN A 157 -9.87 -11.06 -16.36
N ARG A 158 -8.61 -10.99 -15.91
CA ARG A 158 -7.82 -9.76 -15.76
C ARG A 158 -6.48 -9.92 -16.47
N GLY A 159 -6.39 -9.47 -17.73
CA GLY A 159 -5.22 -9.68 -18.56
C GLY A 159 -4.93 -11.17 -18.77
N GLU A 160 -3.74 -11.62 -18.37
CA GLU A 160 -3.34 -13.04 -18.42
C GLU A 160 -3.80 -13.87 -17.21
N TYR A 161 -4.60 -13.31 -16.30
CA TYR A 161 -5.01 -13.97 -15.06
C TYR A 161 -6.51 -14.29 -15.03
N TRP A 162 -6.84 -15.46 -14.49
CA TRP A 162 -8.19 -15.79 -14.04
C TRP A 162 -8.34 -15.40 -12.57
N VAL A 163 -9.49 -14.82 -12.22
CA VAL A 163 -9.80 -14.33 -10.88
C VAL A 163 -11.13 -14.92 -10.43
N LEU A 164 -11.08 -15.65 -9.32
CA LEU A 164 -12.22 -16.07 -8.52
C LEU A 164 -12.46 -14.98 -7.46
N LYS A 165 -13.23 -13.96 -7.84
CA LYS A 165 -13.56 -12.82 -6.99
C LYS A 165 -14.68 -13.21 -6.03
N ASN A 166 -14.58 -12.72 -4.79
CA ASN A 166 -15.46 -13.08 -3.67
C ASN A 166 -15.63 -14.60 -3.51
N TYR A 167 -14.54 -15.37 -3.70
CA TYR A 167 -14.55 -16.83 -3.72
C TYR A 167 -15.01 -17.43 -2.38
N VAL A 168 -14.45 -16.96 -1.26
CA VAL A 168 -14.99 -17.25 0.09
C VAL A 168 -15.31 -15.92 0.75
N ARG A 169 -16.60 -15.69 1.03
CA ARG A 169 -17.08 -14.41 1.56
C ARG A 169 -17.01 -14.36 3.09
N ALA A 170 -16.82 -13.14 3.59
CA ALA A 170 -17.02 -12.83 4.99
C ALA A 170 -18.52 -12.82 5.36
N ASN A 171 -18.80 -13.00 6.66
CA ASN A 171 -20.15 -13.10 7.22
C ASN A 171 -20.68 -11.76 7.77
N HIS A 172 -20.06 -10.62 7.42
CA HIS A 172 -20.49 -9.29 7.87
C HIS A 172 -21.79 -8.78 7.23
N GLY A 173 -22.34 -9.46 6.21
CA GLY A 173 -23.53 -9.00 5.48
C GLY A 173 -23.26 -7.79 4.58
N PRO A 174 -24.28 -7.02 4.18
CA PRO A 174 -24.09 -5.77 3.45
C PRO A 174 -23.31 -4.75 4.27
N ILE A 175 -22.41 -4.00 3.61
CA ILE A 175 -21.66 -2.89 4.23
C ILE A 175 -21.91 -1.66 3.39
N LEU A 176 -22.36 -0.57 4.01
CA LEU A 176 -22.49 0.70 3.30
C LEU A 176 -21.10 1.31 3.11
N CYS A 177 -20.91 1.97 1.98
CA CYS A 177 -19.59 2.42 1.55
C CYS A 177 -18.93 3.42 2.51
N HIS A 178 -19.69 4.10 3.38
CA HIS A 178 -19.21 5.13 4.30
C HIS A 178 -19.05 4.65 5.76
N GLU A 179 -19.43 3.41 6.09
CA GLU A 179 -19.50 2.95 7.49
C GLU A 179 -18.17 2.43 8.06
N THR A 180 -17.24 2.06 7.18
CA THR A 180 -15.96 1.49 7.59
C THR A 180 -14.90 1.64 6.49
N ILE A 181 -13.72 1.09 6.72
CA ILE A 181 -12.60 1.05 5.76
C ILE A 181 -12.29 -0.41 5.49
N THR A 182 -11.98 -0.76 4.23
CA THR A 182 -11.50 -2.10 3.89
C THR A 182 -9.99 -2.10 3.79
N THR A 183 -9.32 -2.92 4.60
CA THR A 183 -7.92 -3.26 4.34
C THR A 183 -7.87 -4.21 3.14
N THR A 184 -7.04 -3.90 2.17
CA THR A 184 -6.85 -4.73 0.98
C THR A 184 -5.45 -5.31 1.02
N THR A 185 -5.32 -6.61 0.85
CA THR A 185 -4.01 -7.27 0.93
C THR A 185 -3.93 -8.45 -0.02
N HIS A 186 -2.74 -9.01 -0.17
CA HIS A 186 -2.44 -10.04 -1.15
C HIS A 186 -1.26 -10.90 -0.69
N GLY A 187 -1.23 -12.16 -1.12
CA GLY A 187 -0.17 -13.09 -0.75
C GLY A 187 -0.27 -14.43 -1.47
N GLY A 188 0.75 -15.28 -1.30
CA GLY A 188 0.58 -16.72 -1.42
C GLY A 188 0.04 -17.30 -0.11
N PHE A 189 -0.39 -18.56 -0.13
CA PHE A 189 -0.93 -19.21 1.07
C PHE A 189 0.13 -19.34 2.18
N GLU A 190 1.41 -19.40 1.82
CA GLU A 190 2.57 -19.49 2.72
C GLU A 190 2.78 -18.24 3.61
N PHE A 191 2.06 -17.14 3.35
CA PHE A 191 2.09 -15.92 4.16
C PHE A 191 0.84 -15.75 5.03
N LEU A 192 -0.06 -16.72 5.06
CA LEU A 192 -1.33 -16.59 5.79
C LEU A 192 -1.20 -16.70 7.31
N ASP A 193 0.00 -16.99 7.83
CA ASP A 193 0.30 -16.87 9.25
C ASP A 193 0.16 -15.44 9.77
N ASN A 194 0.19 -14.43 8.89
CA ASN A 194 0.01 -13.03 9.23
C ASN A 194 -1.47 -12.59 9.28
N LEU A 195 -2.42 -13.44 8.84
CA LEU A 195 -3.82 -13.03 8.74
C LEU A 195 -4.48 -12.85 10.11
N VAL A 196 -4.20 -13.74 11.07
CA VAL A 196 -4.78 -13.67 12.42
C VAL A 196 -4.33 -12.39 13.15
N PRO A 197 -3.01 -12.10 13.27
CA PRO A 197 -2.56 -10.84 13.86
C PRO A 197 -3.10 -9.59 13.15
N LEU A 198 -3.27 -9.65 11.83
CA LEU A 198 -3.81 -8.54 11.05
C LEU A 198 -5.30 -8.30 11.38
N VAL A 199 -6.14 -9.34 11.38
CA VAL A 199 -7.59 -9.17 11.62
C VAL A 199 -7.88 -8.78 13.06
N GLU A 200 -7.15 -9.31 14.04
CA GLU A 200 -7.27 -8.94 15.46
C GLU A 200 -6.98 -7.46 15.72
N ARG A 201 -6.04 -6.89 14.98
CA ARG A 201 -5.69 -5.46 15.12
C ARG A 201 -6.58 -4.55 14.28
N TRP A 202 -7.04 -5.05 13.13
CA TRP A 202 -7.83 -4.25 12.19
C TRP A 202 -9.30 -4.16 12.57
N MET A 203 -9.92 -5.27 13.02
CA MET A 203 -11.32 -5.35 13.47
C MET A 203 -12.33 -4.73 12.49
N ALA A 204 -12.07 -4.88 11.19
CA ALA A 204 -12.88 -4.34 10.11
C ALA A 204 -12.68 -5.19 8.84
N PRO A 205 -13.42 -4.96 7.74
CA PRO A 205 -13.36 -5.83 6.56
C PRO A 205 -11.95 -5.90 5.95
N ILE A 206 -11.56 -7.11 5.54
CA ILE A 206 -10.33 -7.41 4.82
C ILE A 206 -10.69 -8.07 3.49
N SER A 207 -10.22 -7.49 2.40
CA SER A 207 -10.23 -8.11 1.08
C SER A 207 -8.84 -8.67 0.77
N LEU A 208 -8.73 -10.00 0.64
CA LEU A 208 -7.46 -10.71 0.51
C LEU A 208 -7.40 -11.47 -0.82
N ALA A 209 -6.46 -11.10 -1.70
CA ALA A 209 -6.20 -11.80 -2.95
C ALA A 209 -5.05 -12.83 -2.82
N ILE A 210 -5.36 -14.11 -2.98
CA ILE A 210 -4.41 -15.22 -2.88
C ILE A 210 -3.96 -15.65 -4.28
N HIS A 211 -2.65 -15.62 -4.53
CA HIS A 211 -2.06 -16.17 -5.75
C HIS A 211 -1.87 -17.68 -5.59
N ALA A 212 -2.64 -18.47 -6.33
CA ALA A 212 -2.68 -19.93 -6.17
C ALA A 212 -2.54 -20.68 -7.52
N PRO A 213 -1.37 -20.59 -8.19
CA PRO A 213 -1.12 -21.27 -9.45
C PRO A 213 -0.97 -22.80 -9.28
N GLY A 214 -1.45 -23.57 -10.25
CA GLY A 214 -1.23 -25.01 -10.30
C GLY A 214 -1.58 -25.73 -8.99
N THR A 215 -0.61 -26.43 -8.41
CA THR A 215 -0.82 -27.21 -7.17
C THR A 215 -0.90 -26.35 -5.90
N ASP A 216 -0.69 -25.03 -5.97
CA ASP A 216 -0.86 -24.13 -4.81
C ASP A 216 -2.36 -23.88 -4.47
N MET A 217 -3.29 -24.27 -5.36
CA MET A 217 -4.75 -24.15 -5.13
C MET A 217 -5.24 -24.92 -3.90
N LEU A 218 -4.90 -26.20 -3.79
CA LEU A 218 -5.35 -27.04 -2.68
C LEU A 218 -4.86 -26.56 -1.30
N PRO A 219 -3.55 -26.26 -1.09
CA PRO A 219 -3.10 -25.73 0.20
C PRO A 219 -3.66 -24.32 0.47
N SER A 220 -3.97 -23.52 -0.55
CA SER A 220 -4.68 -22.24 -0.38
C SER A 220 -6.09 -22.46 0.20
N VAL A 221 -6.88 -23.37 -0.40
CA VAL A 221 -8.22 -23.70 0.09
C VAL A 221 -8.19 -24.29 1.50
N ASN A 222 -7.26 -25.22 1.77
CA ASN A 222 -7.11 -25.79 3.11
C ASN A 222 -6.67 -24.73 4.14
N SER A 223 -5.81 -23.79 3.76
CA SER A 223 -5.44 -22.66 4.62
C SER A 223 -6.64 -21.78 4.96
N ILE A 224 -7.49 -21.47 3.98
CA ILE A 224 -8.73 -20.70 4.22
C ILE A 224 -9.63 -21.43 5.21
N ARG A 225 -9.85 -22.75 5.04
CA ARG A 225 -10.66 -23.55 5.96
C ARG A 225 -10.07 -23.58 7.37
N TYR A 226 -8.77 -23.84 7.49
CA TYR A 226 -8.08 -23.83 8.78
C TYR A 226 -8.20 -22.48 9.49
N LEU A 227 -7.99 -21.37 8.78
CA LEU A 227 -8.08 -20.02 9.34
C LEU A 227 -9.50 -19.64 9.79
N ARG A 228 -10.51 -20.25 9.19
CA ARG A 228 -11.91 -20.03 9.58
C ARG A 228 -12.34 -20.90 10.76
N ASP A 229 -11.83 -22.13 10.85
CA ASP A 229 -12.34 -23.13 11.78
C ASP A 229 -11.45 -23.31 13.03
N CYS A 230 -10.14 -23.03 12.93
CA CYS A 230 -9.14 -23.50 13.89
C CYS A 230 -8.39 -22.39 14.66
N THR A 231 -8.74 -21.12 14.49
CA THR A 231 -8.01 -19.98 15.10
C THR A 231 -8.51 -19.58 16.50
N GLY A 232 -9.56 -20.25 17.02
CA GLY A 232 -10.09 -19.99 18.36
C GLY A 232 -11.06 -18.81 18.47
N HIS A 233 -11.35 -18.11 17.37
CA HIS A 233 -12.32 -17.02 17.26
C HIS A 233 -12.86 -16.94 15.82
N ASP A 234 -13.96 -16.23 15.61
CA ASP A 234 -14.65 -16.13 14.31
C ASP A 234 -14.24 -14.91 13.46
N LEU A 235 -13.27 -14.10 13.90
CA LEU A 235 -12.84 -12.87 13.21
C LEU A 235 -12.55 -13.06 11.71
N VAL A 236 -11.90 -14.18 11.32
CA VAL A 236 -11.64 -14.48 9.91
C VAL A 236 -12.94 -14.72 9.15
N GLN A 237 -13.90 -15.44 9.75
CA GLN A 237 -15.22 -15.64 9.15
C GLN A 237 -16.00 -14.34 9.06
N GLN A 238 -15.89 -13.49 10.07
CA GLN A 238 -16.63 -12.23 10.18
C GLN A 238 -16.12 -11.18 9.20
N TYR A 239 -14.80 -11.02 9.05
CA TYR A 239 -14.21 -9.87 8.38
C TYR A 239 -13.48 -10.16 7.06
N VAL A 240 -13.06 -11.40 6.80
CA VAL A 240 -12.16 -11.68 5.66
C VAL A 240 -12.91 -12.26 4.48
N THR A 241 -12.88 -11.54 3.35
CA THR A 241 -13.30 -12.05 2.05
C THR A 241 -12.07 -12.43 1.23
N PHE A 242 -12.04 -13.67 0.76
CA PHE A 242 -10.94 -14.24 -0.01
C PHE A 242 -11.25 -14.20 -1.51
N HIS A 243 -10.24 -13.83 -2.28
CA HIS A 243 -10.21 -13.94 -3.74
C HIS A 243 -9.04 -14.85 -4.11
N ILE A 244 -9.20 -15.66 -5.15
CA ILE A 244 -8.13 -16.51 -5.65
C ILE A 244 -7.82 -16.12 -7.09
N PHE A 245 -6.55 -16.08 -7.46
CA PHE A 245 -6.15 -15.83 -8.83
C PHE A 245 -4.91 -16.60 -9.25
N PHE A 246 -4.83 -16.89 -10.55
CA PHE A 246 -3.73 -17.64 -11.16
C PHE A 246 -3.65 -17.30 -12.67
N SER A 247 -2.47 -17.49 -13.26
CA SER A 247 -2.27 -17.23 -14.69
C SER A 247 -3.00 -18.26 -15.55
N ASN A 248 -3.46 -17.84 -16.74
CA ASN A 248 -4.01 -18.72 -17.77
C ASN A 248 -3.02 -19.82 -18.25
N LYS A 249 -1.72 -19.69 -17.96
CA LYS A 249 -0.69 -20.71 -18.24
C LYS A 249 -0.46 -21.68 -17.08
N HIS A 250 -1.02 -21.40 -15.90
CA HIS A 250 -0.81 -22.16 -14.66
C HIS A 250 -2.14 -22.40 -13.93
N ILE A 251 -3.16 -22.80 -14.69
CA ILE A 251 -4.50 -23.10 -14.18
C ILE A 251 -4.42 -24.36 -13.29
N PRO A 252 -5.01 -24.36 -12.08
CA PRO A 252 -5.13 -25.56 -11.26
C PRO A 252 -5.96 -26.65 -11.95
N ASP A 253 -5.54 -27.91 -11.81
CA ASP A 253 -6.29 -29.07 -12.39
C ASP A 253 -7.71 -29.20 -11.81
N HIS A 254 -7.90 -28.74 -10.57
CA HIS A 254 -9.19 -28.73 -9.90
C HIS A 254 -9.35 -27.43 -9.10
N ILE A 255 -10.52 -26.79 -9.26
CA ILE A 255 -10.94 -25.61 -8.50
C ILE A 255 -12.12 -26.06 -7.61
N PRO A 256 -11.90 -26.25 -6.30
CA PRO A 256 -12.97 -26.66 -5.38
C PRO A 256 -14.14 -25.67 -5.36
N ASN A 257 -15.35 -26.14 -5.09
CA ASN A 257 -16.52 -25.28 -4.89
C ASN A 257 -16.60 -24.81 -3.42
N PRO A 258 -16.55 -23.50 -3.11
CA PRO A 258 -16.75 -22.96 -1.77
C PRO A 258 -17.99 -23.46 -1.05
N ASP A 259 -19.12 -23.56 -1.76
CA ASP A 259 -20.39 -23.99 -1.19
C ASP A 259 -20.40 -25.48 -0.81
N GLU A 260 -19.40 -26.24 -1.25
CA GLU A 260 -19.23 -27.65 -0.92
C GLU A 260 -18.19 -27.85 0.18
N PHE A 261 -16.97 -27.31 0.02
CA PHE A 261 -15.90 -27.59 0.99
C PHE A 261 -16.09 -26.88 2.33
N LEU A 262 -16.88 -25.80 2.39
CA LEU A 262 -17.21 -25.11 3.65
C LEU A 262 -18.29 -25.82 4.46
N LYS A 263 -19.04 -26.77 3.87
CA LYS A 263 -20.04 -27.56 4.61
C LYS A 263 -19.42 -28.54 5.59
N THR A 264 -18.17 -28.94 5.36
CA THR A 264 -17.43 -29.85 6.23
C THR A 264 -16.40 -29.06 7.03
N PRO A 265 -16.48 -29.07 8.38
CA PRO A 265 -15.47 -28.43 9.21
C PRO A 265 -14.07 -28.98 8.93
N TYR A 266 -13.06 -28.12 9.06
CA TYR A 266 -11.66 -28.52 8.98
C TYR A 266 -11.24 -29.32 10.21
N ASN A 267 -10.44 -30.37 10.01
CA ASN A 267 -9.88 -31.11 11.13
C ASN A 267 -8.70 -30.32 11.73
N CYS A 268 -8.95 -29.61 12.83
CA CYS A 268 -7.96 -28.77 13.51
C CYS A 268 -6.81 -29.53 14.20
N SER A 269 -6.87 -30.86 14.26
CA SER A 269 -5.74 -31.68 14.71
C SER A 269 -4.68 -31.89 13.62
N LEU A 270 -4.98 -31.52 12.36
CA LEU A 270 -4.01 -31.60 11.27
C LEU A 270 -2.99 -30.45 11.35
N PRO A 271 -1.78 -30.65 10.78
CA PRO A 271 -0.81 -29.57 10.65
C PRO A 271 -1.37 -28.37 9.90
N VAL A 272 -0.88 -27.19 10.30
CA VAL A 272 -1.27 -25.91 9.72
C VAL A 272 -0.92 -25.86 8.23
N PRO A 273 -1.89 -25.69 7.30
CA PRO A 273 -1.63 -25.83 5.87
C PRO A 273 -0.69 -24.79 5.25
N TYR A 274 -0.65 -23.59 5.82
CA TYR A 274 0.24 -22.51 5.38
C TYR A 274 1.65 -22.59 5.98
N ALA A 275 1.89 -23.45 6.98
CA ALA A 275 3.20 -23.62 7.60
C ALA A 275 4.10 -24.53 6.75
N VAL A 276 4.48 -24.04 5.56
CA VAL A 276 5.29 -24.79 4.58
C VAL A 276 6.64 -24.13 4.36
N ASN A 277 7.59 -24.90 3.84
CA ASN A 277 8.80 -24.32 3.26
C ASN A 277 8.43 -23.66 1.92
N SER A 278 8.60 -22.35 1.82
CA SER A 278 8.20 -21.58 0.62
C SER A 278 8.83 -22.10 -0.67
N SER A 279 10.03 -22.70 -0.60
CA SER A 279 10.70 -23.32 -1.76
C SER A 279 9.96 -24.53 -2.35
N THR A 280 8.97 -25.08 -1.61
CA THR A 280 8.20 -26.25 -2.04
C THR A 280 6.90 -25.90 -2.78
N THR A 281 6.52 -24.62 -2.80
CA THR A 281 5.34 -24.12 -3.53
C THR A 281 5.47 -24.36 -5.03
N TYR A 282 4.34 -24.48 -5.73
CA TYR A 282 4.30 -24.57 -7.17
C TYR A 282 4.97 -23.35 -7.81
N LYS A 283 4.66 -22.15 -7.31
CA LYS A 283 5.27 -20.89 -7.76
C LYS A 283 6.80 -20.96 -7.76
N GLU A 284 7.42 -21.38 -6.66
CA GLU A 284 8.88 -21.47 -6.56
C GLU A 284 9.45 -22.61 -7.41
N LYS A 285 8.83 -23.80 -7.39
CA LYS A 285 9.26 -24.97 -8.21
C LYS A 285 9.26 -24.68 -9.70
N THR A 286 8.34 -23.83 -10.17
CA THR A 286 8.21 -23.45 -11.57
C THR A 286 8.86 -22.10 -11.90
N ASN A 287 9.58 -21.50 -10.94
CA ASN A 287 10.25 -20.19 -11.07
C ASN A 287 9.32 -19.06 -11.57
N LEU A 288 8.07 -19.03 -11.12
CA LEU A 288 7.14 -17.95 -11.48
C LEU A 288 7.50 -16.67 -10.73
N LEU A 289 7.37 -15.54 -11.41
CA LEU A 289 7.39 -14.24 -10.77
C LEU A 289 6.09 -14.01 -10.02
N TYR A 290 6.14 -13.37 -8.85
CA TYR A 290 4.93 -13.03 -8.10
C TYR A 290 4.24 -11.79 -8.69
N PRO A 291 3.01 -11.91 -9.21
CA PRO A 291 2.25 -10.80 -9.80
C PRO A 291 1.63 -9.89 -8.73
N VAL A 292 2.50 -9.19 -8.00
CA VAL A 292 2.17 -8.41 -6.80
C VAL A 292 1.07 -7.38 -7.04
N ASN A 293 1.14 -6.65 -8.16
CA ASN A 293 0.19 -5.57 -8.46
C ASN A 293 -1.17 -6.08 -8.92
N VAL A 294 -1.21 -7.26 -9.55
CA VAL A 294 -2.47 -7.95 -9.87
C VAL A 294 -3.22 -8.27 -8.58
N GLY A 295 -2.53 -8.83 -7.58
CA GLY A 295 -3.11 -9.12 -6.27
C GLY A 295 -3.65 -7.86 -5.57
N ARG A 296 -2.85 -6.78 -5.51
CA ARG A 296 -3.28 -5.48 -4.95
C ARG A 296 -4.54 -4.96 -5.64
N ASN A 297 -4.57 -5.01 -6.95
CA ASN A 297 -5.67 -4.46 -7.73
C ASN A 297 -6.94 -5.31 -7.65
N ILE A 298 -6.82 -6.65 -7.54
CA ILE A 298 -7.97 -7.55 -7.31
C ILE A 298 -8.61 -7.24 -5.96
N ALA A 299 -7.81 -7.22 -4.89
CA ALA A 299 -8.31 -6.94 -3.55
C ALA A 299 -8.94 -5.53 -3.48
N ARG A 300 -8.25 -4.52 -4.05
CA ARG A 300 -8.79 -3.17 -4.14
C ARG A 300 -10.08 -3.11 -4.97
N ALA A 301 -10.21 -3.82 -6.08
CA ALA A 301 -11.42 -3.78 -6.90
C ALA A 301 -12.63 -4.43 -6.21
N ALA A 302 -12.40 -5.38 -5.31
CA ALA A 302 -13.44 -6.08 -4.57
C ALA A 302 -13.88 -5.39 -3.27
N ALA A 303 -13.11 -4.42 -2.76
CA ALA A 303 -13.49 -3.65 -1.59
C ALA A 303 -14.83 -2.90 -1.78
N LEU A 304 -15.65 -2.92 -0.72
CA LEU A 304 -17.01 -2.38 -0.69
C LEU A 304 -17.06 -0.93 -0.18
N THR A 305 -16.04 -0.55 0.58
CA THR A 305 -15.94 0.74 1.26
C THR A 305 -15.39 1.82 0.36
N HIS A 306 -15.67 3.08 0.68
CA HIS A 306 -15.14 4.24 -0.03
C HIS A 306 -13.62 4.37 0.18
N TYR A 307 -13.19 4.26 1.43
CA TYR A 307 -11.80 4.29 1.83
C TYR A 307 -11.22 2.87 1.88
N VAL A 308 -10.01 2.72 1.33
CA VAL A 308 -9.29 1.46 1.31
C VAL A 308 -7.87 1.65 1.82
N LEU A 309 -7.34 0.64 2.51
CA LEU A 309 -5.95 0.61 2.98
C LEU A 309 -5.20 -0.56 2.32
N PRO A 310 -4.46 -0.35 1.22
CA PRO A 310 -3.63 -1.39 0.61
C PRO A 310 -2.39 -1.71 1.44
N LEU A 311 -2.26 -2.95 1.89
CA LEU A 311 -1.15 -3.44 2.70
C LEU A 311 -0.49 -4.67 2.08
N ASP A 312 0.84 -4.75 2.22
CA ASP A 312 1.52 -6.04 2.18
C ASP A 312 1.07 -6.82 3.45
N ILE A 313 0.78 -8.13 3.34
CA ILE A 313 0.09 -8.90 4.41
C ILE A 313 0.84 -8.95 5.76
N GLU A 314 2.15 -8.67 5.75
CA GLU A 314 3.01 -8.59 6.94
C GLU A 314 2.96 -7.22 7.64
N LEU A 315 2.17 -6.25 7.16
CA LEU A 315 2.03 -4.94 7.78
C LEU A 315 0.77 -4.89 8.65
N TYR A 316 0.95 -4.55 9.92
CA TYR A 316 -0.11 -4.48 10.92
C TYR A 316 -0.42 -3.01 11.27
N PRO A 317 -1.67 -2.55 11.09
CA PRO A 317 -2.11 -1.23 11.55
C PRO A 317 -2.03 -1.06 13.07
N SER A 318 -1.94 0.20 13.52
CA SER A 318 -2.28 0.58 14.88
C SER A 318 -3.77 0.23 15.15
N PRO A 319 -4.12 -0.25 16.35
CA PRO A 319 -5.50 -0.52 16.72
C PRO A 319 -6.38 0.73 16.60
N TYR A 320 -7.69 0.53 16.44
CA TYR A 320 -8.70 1.60 16.33
C TYR A 320 -8.50 2.57 15.16
N LEU A 321 -7.64 2.25 14.18
CA LEU A 321 -7.39 3.14 13.04
C LEU A 321 -8.67 3.50 12.26
N VAL A 322 -9.60 2.55 12.09
CA VAL A 322 -10.87 2.79 11.38
C VAL A 322 -11.73 3.88 12.04
N PRO A 323 -12.16 3.72 13.31
CA PRO A 323 -13.00 4.73 13.94
C PRO A 323 -12.30 6.08 14.05
N GLN A 324 -11.02 6.11 14.47
CA GLN A 324 -10.29 7.37 14.63
C GLN A 324 -10.13 8.13 13.30
N PHE A 325 -9.82 7.41 12.21
CA PHE A 325 -9.71 8.02 10.88
C PHE A 325 -11.06 8.56 10.40
N LEU A 326 -12.13 7.77 10.51
CA LEU A 326 -13.45 8.17 10.04
C LEU A 326 -14.05 9.31 10.87
N ASN A 327 -13.79 9.35 12.18
CA ASN A 327 -14.11 10.50 13.03
C ASN A 327 -13.37 11.77 12.57
N MET A 328 -12.07 11.68 12.25
CA MET A 328 -11.31 12.80 11.67
C MET A 328 -11.91 13.29 10.34
N ILE A 329 -12.30 12.37 9.44
CA ILE A 329 -12.94 12.73 8.17
C ILE A 329 -14.29 13.41 8.40
N ALA A 330 -15.10 12.93 9.36
CA ALA A 330 -16.40 13.51 9.68
C ALA A 330 -16.30 14.90 10.29
N ARG A 331 -15.30 15.16 11.15
CA ARG A 331 -14.99 16.51 11.65
C ARG A 331 -14.67 17.47 10.51
N ASN A 332 -13.97 16.97 9.48
CA ASN A 332 -13.66 17.69 8.25
C ASN A 332 -12.97 19.06 8.49
N GLU A 333 -12.16 19.17 9.53
CA GLU A 333 -11.44 20.39 9.87
C GLU A 333 -10.32 20.69 8.86
N PRO A 334 -9.90 21.96 8.68
CA PRO A 334 -8.77 22.29 7.83
C PRO A 334 -7.52 21.44 8.20
N PRO A 335 -6.79 20.90 7.21
CA PRO A 335 -6.86 21.20 5.78
C PRO A 335 -7.88 20.35 4.98
N LEU A 336 -8.67 19.48 5.63
CA LEU A 336 -9.62 18.60 4.93
C LEU A 336 -10.68 19.39 4.16
N SER A 337 -11.34 20.34 4.84
CA SER A 337 -12.39 21.18 4.26
C SER A 337 -11.89 22.28 3.30
N THR A 338 -10.61 22.64 3.36
CA THR A 338 -10.08 23.79 2.62
C THR A 338 -9.31 23.41 1.35
N SER A 339 -8.70 22.23 1.31
CA SER A 339 -8.02 21.74 0.11
C SER A 339 -8.99 21.10 -0.88
N ASN A 340 -8.84 21.43 -2.17
CA ASN A 340 -9.57 20.81 -3.28
C ASN A 340 -8.71 19.85 -4.11
N LYS A 341 -7.47 19.60 -3.70
CA LYS A 341 -6.55 18.71 -4.42
C LYS A 341 -6.90 17.24 -4.15
N PRO A 342 -6.60 16.32 -5.08
CA PRO A 342 -6.67 14.89 -4.77
C PRO A 342 -5.70 14.59 -3.63
N ARG A 343 -6.09 13.69 -2.72
CA ARG A 343 -5.37 13.45 -1.47
C ARG A 343 -5.36 11.97 -1.10
N VAL A 344 -4.30 11.58 -0.42
CA VAL A 344 -4.17 10.28 0.26
C VAL A 344 -3.65 10.51 1.67
N PHE A 345 -3.78 9.50 2.53
CA PHE A 345 -3.44 9.59 3.95
C PHE A 345 -2.35 8.58 4.33
N PRO A 346 -1.06 8.94 4.17
CA PRO A 346 0.04 8.06 4.51
C PRO A 346 0.18 7.79 6.01
N LEU A 347 0.62 6.58 6.31
CA LEU A 347 0.97 6.15 7.67
C LEU A 347 2.48 6.08 7.83
N SER A 348 2.95 6.30 9.06
CA SER A 348 4.34 6.08 9.43
C SER A 348 4.59 4.58 9.64
N LEU A 349 5.69 4.04 9.10
CA LEU A 349 6.01 2.60 9.16
C LEU A 349 7.19 2.32 10.08
N PHE A 350 7.11 1.24 10.84
CA PHE A 350 8.15 0.81 11.78
C PHE A 350 8.43 -0.69 11.70
N GLU A 351 9.64 -1.08 12.10
CA GLU A 351 10.02 -2.47 12.37
C GLU A 351 10.23 -2.65 13.87
N ILE A 352 9.71 -3.77 14.38
CA ILE A 352 9.82 -4.15 15.79
C ILE A 352 10.81 -5.29 15.92
N ASP A 353 11.63 -5.30 16.97
CA ASP A 353 12.49 -6.44 17.27
C ASP A 353 11.64 -7.71 17.49
N LYS A 354 12.11 -8.86 17.01
CA LYS A 354 11.38 -10.14 17.03
C LYS A 354 10.99 -10.63 18.43
N GLN A 355 11.65 -10.12 19.48
CA GLN A 355 11.37 -10.48 20.87
C GLN A 355 10.18 -9.74 21.47
N TYR A 356 9.68 -8.71 20.78
CA TYR A 356 8.63 -7.83 21.29
C TYR A 356 7.37 -7.92 20.44
N ASN A 357 6.25 -7.70 21.11
CA ASN A 357 4.96 -7.59 20.44
C ASN A 357 4.80 -6.21 19.78
N PRO A 358 4.03 -6.13 18.68
CA PRO A 358 3.59 -4.86 18.11
C PRO A 358 2.96 -3.92 19.16
N PRO A 359 3.35 -2.62 19.20
CA PRO A 359 2.79 -1.66 20.15
C PRO A 359 1.30 -1.43 19.89
N GLN A 360 0.53 -1.18 20.96
CA GLN A 360 -0.91 -0.90 20.89
C GLN A 360 -1.20 0.59 20.73
N THR A 361 -0.31 1.46 21.18
CA THR A 361 -0.48 2.92 21.14
C THR A 361 0.76 3.62 20.58
N LYS A 362 0.61 4.87 20.14
CA LYS A 362 1.78 5.65 19.71
C LYS A 362 2.71 5.93 20.88
N LEU A 363 2.17 6.11 22.09
CA LEU A 363 2.99 6.26 23.30
C LEU A 363 3.91 5.03 23.54
N GLU A 364 3.39 3.81 23.40
CA GLU A 364 4.20 2.59 23.50
C GLU A 364 5.27 2.54 22.41
N LEU A 365 4.91 2.83 21.16
CA LEU A 365 5.86 2.92 20.05
C LEU A 365 6.98 3.92 20.34
N GLN A 366 6.67 5.09 20.92
CA GLN A 366 7.68 6.08 21.33
C GLN A 366 8.62 5.53 22.41
N GLY A 367 8.10 4.78 23.37
CA GLY A 367 8.92 4.06 24.35
C GLY A 367 9.87 3.05 23.68
N MET A 368 9.36 2.28 22.71
CA MET A 368 10.16 1.31 21.96
C MET A 368 11.23 1.98 21.09
N LEU A 369 10.93 3.12 20.46
CA LEU A 369 11.90 3.91 19.70
C LEU A 369 13.03 4.44 20.59
N LYS A 370 12.71 4.94 21.79
CA LYS A 370 13.71 5.40 22.78
C LYS A 370 14.61 4.25 23.23
N ASN A 371 14.02 3.07 23.44
CA ASN A 371 14.73 1.86 23.87
C ASN A 371 15.41 1.12 22.70
N LYS A 372 15.27 1.60 21.45
CA LYS A 372 15.80 0.98 20.23
C LYS A 372 15.28 -0.44 19.97
N THR A 373 14.13 -0.80 20.53
CA THR A 373 13.40 -2.05 20.25
C THR A 373 12.40 -1.90 19.10
N ALA A 374 12.16 -0.66 18.65
CA ALA A 374 11.54 -0.32 17.38
C ALA A 374 12.47 0.61 16.57
N ILE A 375 12.38 0.54 15.25
CA ILE A 375 13.08 1.44 14.32
C ILE A 375 12.16 1.89 13.18
N PRO A 376 12.43 3.03 12.53
CA PRO A 376 11.81 3.36 11.25
C PRO A 376 11.96 2.21 10.24
N PHE A 377 10.90 1.95 9.48
CA PHE A 377 10.86 0.82 8.57
C PHE A 377 11.95 0.87 7.51
N HIS A 378 12.60 -0.27 7.29
CA HIS A 378 13.71 -0.42 6.36
C HIS A 378 14.90 0.49 6.67
N LYS A 379 15.10 0.90 7.93
CA LYS A 379 16.28 1.69 8.34
C LYS A 379 17.60 1.04 7.94
N TYR A 380 17.68 -0.29 7.90
CA TYR A 380 18.88 -1.03 7.47
C TYR A 380 18.76 -1.66 6.07
N VAL A 381 17.76 -1.26 5.29
CA VAL A 381 17.50 -1.77 3.93
C VAL A 381 17.44 -0.62 2.92
N CYS A 382 16.60 0.38 3.17
CA CYS A 382 16.51 1.61 2.42
C CYS A 382 16.01 2.75 3.34
N PRO A 383 16.92 3.48 4.01
CA PRO A 383 16.56 4.48 5.01
C PRO A 383 15.66 5.60 4.48
N THR A 384 15.74 5.93 3.20
CA THR A 384 15.01 7.07 2.60
C THR A 384 13.72 6.68 1.91
N CYS A 385 13.48 5.39 1.62
CA CYS A 385 12.35 4.94 0.81
C CYS A 385 10.99 5.18 1.48
N HIS A 386 10.87 4.91 2.79
CA HIS A 386 9.59 4.98 3.51
C HIS A 386 9.53 6.12 4.53
N ASN A 387 10.59 6.93 4.64
CA ASN A 387 10.61 8.08 5.54
C ASN A 387 9.60 9.14 5.08
N ILE A 388 8.79 9.58 6.02
CA ILE A 388 7.80 10.64 5.79
C ILE A 388 8.43 12.02 5.96
N PRO A 389 7.89 13.05 5.30
CA PRO A 389 8.10 14.45 5.69
C PRO A 389 7.88 14.67 7.19
N ASN A 390 8.84 15.34 7.84
CA ASN A 390 8.85 15.62 9.29
C ASN A 390 8.74 14.36 10.17
N GLY A 391 9.34 13.24 9.74
CA GLY A 391 9.26 11.97 10.47
C GLY A 391 9.86 12.01 11.88
N SER A 392 10.96 12.75 12.08
CA SER A 392 11.58 12.90 13.41
C SER A 392 10.65 13.64 14.37
N GLU A 393 10.00 14.70 13.90
CA GLU A 393 9.02 15.48 14.64
C GLU A 393 7.76 14.65 14.90
N TRP A 394 7.30 13.86 13.93
CA TRP A 394 6.17 12.95 14.09
C TRP A 394 6.42 11.92 15.20
N MET A 395 7.61 11.31 15.20
CA MET A 395 8.03 10.34 16.21
C MET A 395 8.18 10.98 17.60
N ALA A 396 8.57 12.25 17.69
CA ALA A 396 8.72 12.95 18.96
C ALA A 396 7.40 13.53 19.50
N LYS A 397 6.45 13.87 18.62
CA LYS A 397 5.17 14.48 18.99
C LYS A 397 4.32 13.50 19.81
N PRO A 398 3.90 13.85 21.05
CA PRO A 398 3.01 13.01 21.85
C PRO A 398 1.73 12.63 21.11
N GLU A 399 1.17 11.48 21.47
CA GLU A 399 -0.15 11.04 21.03
C GLU A 399 -1.22 12.03 21.52
N THR A 400 -2.14 12.39 20.64
CA THR A 400 -3.26 13.29 20.94
C THR A 400 -4.56 12.50 21.11
N PRO A 401 -5.56 12.98 21.88
CA PRO A 401 -6.84 12.30 22.00
C PRO A 401 -7.59 12.18 20.66
N LEU A 402 -7.43 13.17 19.78
CA LEU A 402 -8.05 13.21 18.45
C LEU A 402 -7.03 12.91 17.36
N MET A 403 -7.42 12.15 16.35
CA MET A 403 -6.63 11.99 15.13
C MET A 403 -6.73 13.25 14.28
N GLU A 404 -5.61 13.72 13.76
CA GLU A 404 -5.53 14.93 12.95
C GLU A 404 -4.55 14.74 11.78
N VAL A 405 -4.61 15.66 10.82
CA VAL A 405 -3.55 15.79 9.81
C VAL A 405 -2.35 16.47 10.46
N PHE A 406 -1.27 15.72 10.64
CA PHE A 406 -0.02 16.21 11.20
C PHE A 406 0.73 17.13 10.23
N TYR A 407 0.80 16.74 8.96
CA TYR A 407 1.52 17.48 7.93
C TYR A 407 0.99 17.15 6.54
N VAL A 408 0.92 18.16 5.67
CA VAL A 408 0.57 17.99 4.25
C VAL A 408 1.86 17.93 3.44
N GLY A 409 2.23 16.71 3.03
CA GLY A 409 3.42 16.44 2.23
C GLY A 409 3.19 16.44 0.73
N LYS A 410 4.30 16.50 0.00
CA LYS A 410 4.39 16.29 -1.45
C LYS A 410 5.51 15.31 -1.76
N ARG A 411 5.32 14.51 -2.80
CA ARG A 411 6.33 13.57 -3.32
C ARG A 411 7.30 14.29 -4.26
N GLU A 412 7.99 15.30 -3.75
CA GLU A 412 8.86 16.19 -4.50
C GLU A 412 10.20 16.37 -3.76
N GLY A 413 11.23 16.86 -4.47
CA GLY A 413 12.56 17.10 -3.88
C GLY A 413 13.15 15.85 -3.23
N LYS A 414 13.52 15.97 -1.94
CA LYS A 414 14.07 14.86 -1.14
C LYS A 414 13.12 13.67 -0.95
N PHE A 415 11.81 13.86 -1.16
CA PHE A 415 10.78 12.82 -1.06
C PHE A 415 10.30 12.31 -2.42
N SER A 416 11.00 12.64 -3.51
CA SER A 416 10.65 12.20 -4.87
C SER A 416 10.58 10.67 -5.04
N HIS A 417 11.32 9.92 -4.21
CA HIS A 417 11.32 8.46 -4.17
C HIS A 417 10.55 7.86 -3.00
N TRP A 418 9.81 8.68 -2.24
CA TRP A 418 9.01 8.19 -1.13
C TRP A 418 7.98 7.17 -1.62
N GLU A 419 7.91 6.01 -0.96
CA GLU A 419 6.98 4.91 -1.19
C GLU A 419 6.03 4.77 0.01
N PRO A 420 5.02 5.64 0.15
CA PRO A 420 4.09 5.56 1.26
C PRO A 420 3.14 4.36 1.15
N ILE A 421 2.71 3.88 2.32
CA ILE A 421 1.48 3.11 2.47
C ILE A 421 0.42 4.07 3.02
N PHE A 422 -0.75 4.08 2.43
CA PHE A 422 -1.75 5.12 2.68
C PHE A 422 -3.17 4.57 2.66
N ILE A 423 -4.06 5.24 3.40
CA ILE A 423 -5.50 5.14 3.16
C ILE A 423 -5.79 6.02 1.93
N GLY A 424 -6.45 5.42 0.93
CA GLY A 424 -6.89 6.07 -0.30
C GLY A 424 -8.32 5.69 -0.61
N THR A 425 -8.75 5.91 -1.86
CA THR A 425 -10.10 5.54 -2.31
C THR A 425 -10.04 4.73 -3.59
N HIS A 426 -11.19 4.34 -4.15
CA HIS A 426 -11.27 3.74 -5.48
C HIS A 426 -10.95 4.70 -6.64
N SER A 427 -10.88 6.03 -6.42
CA SER A 427 -10.52 6.98 -7.48
C SER A 427 -9.01 7.04 -7.75
N ASP A 428 -8.19 6.55 -6.83
CA ASP A 428 -6.73 6.58 -6.98
C ASP A 428 -6.24 5.69 -8.12
N ALA A 429 -5.08 6.01 -8.69
CA ALA A 429 -4.51 5.20 -9.75
C ALA A 429 -4.27 3.75 -9.29
N TYR A 430 -4.61 2.77 -10.13
CA TYR A 430 -4.24 1.37 -9.89
C TYR A 430 -2.72 1.18 -9.98
N TYR A 431 -2.22 0.12 -9.34
CA TYR A 431 -0.84 -0.31 -9.56
C TYR A 431 -0.68 -0.90 -10.97
N ASP A 432 0.52 -0.86 -11.54
CA ASP A 432 0.74 -1.42 -12.89
C ASP A 432 0.85 -2.95 -12.81
N ASP A 433 -0.15 -3.66 -13.34
CA ASP A 433 -0.26 -5.12 -13.28
C ASP A 433 0.93 -5.86 -13.93
N ARG A 434 1.70 -5.19 -14.80
CA ARG A 434 2.83 -5.81 -15.51
C ARG A 434 4.08 -5.98 -14.65
N LEU A 435 4.09 -5.42 -13.44
CA LEU A 435 5.23 -5.43 -12.54
C LEU A 435 5.16 -6.58 -11.53
N SER A 436 6.29 -7.23 -11.29
CA SER A 436 6.44 -8.28 -10.29
C SER A 436 7.16 -7.80 -9.03
N TRP A 437 6.99 -8.54 -7.93
CA TRP A 437 7.68 -8.26 -6.66
C TRP A 437 9.20 -8.44 -6.76
N GLU A 438 9.65 -9.45 -7.50
CA GLU A 438 11.08 -9.71 -7.70
C GLU A 438 11.76 -8.53 -8.41
N GLY A 439 11.05 -7.87 -9.32
CA GLY A 439 11.54 -6.73 -10.09
C GLY A 439 11.66 -5.40 -9.33
N LYS A 440 11.18 -5.29 -8.08
CA LYS A 440 11.19 -4.05 -7.26
C LYS A 440 10.48 -2.86 -7.96
N LYS A 441 10.43 -1.67 -7.34
CA LYS A 441 9.78 -0.46 -7.91
C LYS A 441 8.30 -0.67 -8.31
N ASP A 442 7.64 -1.70 -7.79
CA ASP A 442 6.27 -2.09 -8.15
C ASP A 442 5.22 -1.04 -7.73
N LYS A 443 5.56 -0.15 -6.80
CA LYS A 443 4.72 0.98 -6.35
C LYS A 443 5.08 2.31 -7.03
N MET A 444 6.23 2.40 -7.68
CA MET A 444 6.76 3.67 -8.21
C MET A 444 5.91 4.26 -9.32
N THR A 445 5.26 3.41 -10.14
CA THR A 445 4.38 3.85 -11.23
C THR A 445 3.16 4.61 -10.72
N GLN A 446 2.47 4.07 -9.70
CA GLN A 446 1.37 4.77 -9.03
C GLN A 446 1.86 6.08 -8.40
N ALA A 447 3.01 6.03 -7.74
CA ALA A 447 3.55 7.17 -7.04
C ALA A 447 4.01 8.30 -8.01
N TYR A 448 4.39 7.97 -9.25
CA TYR A 448 4.60 8.95 -10.31
C TYR A 448 3.29 9.63 -10.70
N ILE A 449 2.20 8.86 -10.85
CA ILE A 449 0.88 9.39 -11.20
C ILE A 449 0.42 10.40 -10.15
N PHE A 450 0.61 10.10 -8.86
CA PHE A 450 0.25 11.01 -7.77
C PHE A 450 1.02 12.34 -7.86
N CYS A 451 2.32 12.31 -8.12
CA CYS A 451 3.11 13.52 -8.31
C CYS A 451 2.63 14.32 -9.54
N ALA A 452 2.40 13.65 -10.68
CA ALA A 452 1.93 14.28 -11.91
C ALA A 452 0.53 14.90 -11.78
N LYS A 453 -0.33 14.33 -10.93
CA LYS A 453 -1.68 14.81 -10.62
C LYS A 453 -1.74 15.75 -9.42
N ASP A 454 -0.59 16.20 -8.93
CA ASP A 454 -0.44 17.13 -7.80
C ASP A 454 -1.17 16.68 -6.52
N TYR A 455 -1.10 15.39 -6.21
CA TYR A 455 -1.68 14.83 -4.98
C TYR A 455 -1.10 15.46 -3.73
N GLU A 456 -1.93 15.59 -2.70
CA GLU A 456 -1.52 15.91 -1.33
C GLU A 456 -1.43 14.65 -0.47
N PHE A 457 -0.36 14.56 0.32
CA PHE A 457 -0.10 13.44 1.21
C PHE A 457 -0.35 13.91 2.64
N MET A 458 -1.57 13.72 3.14
CA MET A 458 -2.00 14.18 4.46
C MET A 458 -1.60 13.15 5.52
N ILE A 459 -0.42 13.36 6.12
CA ILE A 459 0.17 12.44 7.10
C ILE A 459 -0.64 12.51 8.39
N LEU A 460 -1.06 11.35 8.91
CA LEU A 460 -1.88 11.23 10.11
C LEU A 460 -1.04 11.37 11.39
N SER A 461 -1.58 11.99 12.45
CA SER A 461 -0.85 12.28 13.70
C SER A 461 -0.54 11.05 14.57
N ASN A 462 -1.49 10.14 14.72
CA ASN A 462 -1.42 9.01 15.65
C ASN A 462 -1.25 7.66 14.95
N ALA A 463 -1.69 7.55 13.69
CA ALA A 463 -1.71 6.29 12.97
C ALA A 463 -0.31 5.82 12.54
N PHE A 464 -0.06 4.53 12.71
CA PHE A 464 1.17 3.89 12.25
C PHE A 464 0.93 2.47 11.76
N LEU A 465 1.91 1.95 11.05
CA LEU A 465 2.02 0.56 10.63
C LEU A 465 3.27 -0.04 11.24
N VAL A 466 3.18 -1.30 11.64
CA VAL A 466 4.34 -2.09 12.05
C VAL A 466 4.46 -3.30 11.16
N HIS A 467 5.65 -3.54 10.65
CA HIS A 467 5.95 -4.80 9.99
C HIS A 467 5.96 -5.93 11.02
N LYS A 468 5.62 -7.14 10.59
CA LYS A 468 5.78 -8.37 11.35
C LYS A 468 7.11 -8.35 12.12
N PRO A 469 7.11 -8.64 13.44
CA PRO A 469 8.31 -8.54 14.26
C PRO A 469 9.51 -9.27 13.65
N GLY A 470 10.66 -8.58 13.65
CA GLY A 470 11.89 -8.99 13.01
C GLY A 470 12.45 -7.91 12.10
N ILE A 471 13.41 -7.14 12.62
CA ILE A 471 14.17 -6.12 11.89
C ILE A 471 14.87 -6.75 10.68
N LYS A 472 14.58 -6.22 9.50
CA LYS A 472 15.20 -6.65 8.25
C LYS A 472 16.52 -5.92 8.04
N TYR A 473 17.48 -6.65 7.53
CA TYR A 473 18.77 -6.14 7.09
C TYR A 473 18.91 -6.38 5.60
N TYR A 474 19.60 -5.48 4.91
CA TYR A 474 19.90 -5.67 3.51
C TYR A 474 20.62 -7.00 3.28
N LYS A 475 20.10 -7.78 2.33
CA LYS A 475 20.72 -9.03 1.87
C LYS A 475 20.84 -8.97 0.36
N ALA A 476 22.08 -9.05 -0.12
CA ALA A 476 22.36 -9.14 -1.55
C ALA A 476 21.68 -10.38 -2.13
N ASN A 477 21.03 -10.23 -3.29
CA ASN A 477 20.38 -11.34 -3.98
C ASN A 477 20.61 -11.20 -5.50
N PRO A 478 21.73 -11.75 -6.00
CA PRO A 478 22.09 -11.62 -7.42
C PRO A 478 21.03 -12.16 -8.39
N LYS A 479 20.27 -13.19 -7.99
CA LYS A 479 19.16 -13.72 -8.81
C LYS A 479 18.05 -12.67 -8.93
N ARG A 480 17.68 -12.03 -7.82
CA ARG A 480 16.67 -10.96 -7.79
C ARG A 480 17.14 -9.71 -8.53
N ASP A 481 18.41 -9.34 -8.41
CA ASP A 481 18.94 -8.12 -9.03
C ASP A 481 18.90 -8.17 -10.58
N LYS A 482 18.94 -9.37 -11.17
CA LYS A 482 18.67 -9.56 -12.62
C LYS A 482 17.24 -9.18 -12.99
N TYR A 483 16.25 -9.61 -12.21
CA TYR A 483 14.85 -9.24 -12.42
C TYR A 483 14.64 -7.75 -12.19
N ALA A 484 15.26 -7.18 -11.15
CA ALA A 484 15.20 -5.75 -10.87
C ALA A 484 15.75 -4.91 -12.02
N SER A 485 16.88 -5.31 -12.60
CA SER A 485 17.47 -4.61 -13.75
C SER A 485 16.58 -4.66 -15.00
N LYS A 486 16.00 -5.83 -15.30
CA LYS A 486 15.06 -5.99 -16.42
C LYS A 486 13.79 -5.14 -16.22
N GLN A 487 13.21 -5.19 -15.03
CA GLN A 487 12.01 -4.42 -14.71
C GLN A 487 12.31 -2.92 -14.71
N ALA A 488 13.44 -2.46 -14.18
CA ALA A 488 13.85 -1.06 -14.23
C ALA A 488 14.01 -0.57 -15.69
N SER A 489 14.58 -1.39 -16.58
CA SER A 489 14.65 -1.07 -18.01
C SER A 489 13.25 -0.96 -18.63
N PHE A 490 12.36 -1.90 -18.34
CA PHE A 490 10.97 -1.86 -18.82
C PHE A 490 10.21 -0.63 -18.31
N VAL A 491 10.32 -0.33 -17.02
CA VAL A 491 9.72 0.86 -16.39
C VAL A 491 10.23 2.13 -17.05
N ASN A 492 11.54 2.28 -17.25
CA ASN A 492 12.11 3.50 -17.81
C ASN A 492 11.86 3.68 -19.32
N ASN A 493 11.91 2.59 -20.09
CA ASN A 493 11.86 2.65 -21.55
C ASN A 493 10.45 2.56 -22.12
N VAL A 494 9.51 1.95 -21.38
CA VAL A 494 8.12 1.71 -21.81
C VAL A 494 7.16 2.45 -20.89
N ILE A 495 7.02 2.01 -19.63
CA ILE A 495 5.96 2.51 -18.73
C ILE A 495 6.06 4.02 -18.50
N LYS A 496 7.28 4.54 -18.29
CA LYS A 496 7.50 5.98 -18.10
C LYS A 496 6.95 6.81 -19.25
N LYS A 497 7.10 6.34 -20.50
CA LYS A 497 6.60 7.05 -21.68
C LYS A 497 5.07 6.99 -21.74
N GLU A 498 4.48 5.85 -21.38
CA GLU A 498 3.02 5.69 -21.29
C GLU A 498 2.42 6.60 -20.22
N LEU A 499 2.98 6.59 -19.00
CA LEU A 499 2.51 7.42 -17.89
C LEU A 499 2.60 8.91 -18.22
N LYS A 500 3.71 9.34 -18.85
CA LYS A 500 3.86 10.73 -19.31
C LYS A 500 2.78 11.14 -20.29
N LYS A 501 2.37 10.25 -21.21
CA LYS A 501 1.34 10.53 -22.22
C LYS A 501 -0.07 10.53 -21.61
N ILE A 502 -0.36 9.60 -20.69
CA ILE A 502 -1.70 9.41 -20.13
C ILE A 502 -1.98 10.41 -18.99
N PHE A 503 -1.01 10.59 -18.08
CA PHE A 503 -1.22 11.36 -16.85
C PHE A 503 -0.55 12.74 -16.87
N GLY A 504 0.36 12.99 -17.80
CA GLY A 504 1.12 14.23 -17.94
C GLY A 504 2.52 14.14 -17.35
N SER A 505 3.27 15.24 -17.47
CA SER A 505 4.61 15.39 -16.90
C SER A 505 4.65 16.66 -16.03
N LYS A 506 5.19 16.55 -14.82
CA LYS A 506 5.48 17.67 -13.93
C LYS A 506 6.96 17.61 -13.52
N PRO A 507 7.71 18.73 -13.52
CA PRO A 507 9.10 18.75 -13.04
C PRO A 507 9.20 18.18 -11.62
N GLY A 508 10.23 17.37 -11.36
CA GLY A 508 10.46 16.73 -10.05
C GLY A 508 9.79 15.36 -9.86
N CYS A 509 8.85 14.95 -10.73
CA CYS A 509 8.24 13.63 -10.65
C CYS A 509 9.11 12.52 -11.26
N VAL A 510 9.39 11.47 -10.48
CA VAL A 510 10.32 10.37 -10.82
C VAL A 510 9.73 8.97 -10.60
N LEU A 511 10.40 7.96 -11.18
CA LEU A 511 10.08 6.52 -11.12
C LEU A 511 11.25 5.69 -10.56
#